data_AF-A0A926SC29-F1
#
_entry.id   AF-A0A926SC29-F1
#
_cell.length_a   1.000
_cell.length_b   1.000
_cell.length_c   1.000
_cell.angle_alpha   90.00
_cell.angle_beta   90.00
_cell.angle_gamma   90.00
#
_symmetry.space_group_name_H-M   'P 1'
#
loop_
_entity.id
_entity.type
_entity.pdbx_description
1 polymer ?
#
loop_
_entity_poly.entity_id
_entity_poly.type
_entity_poly.pdbx_seq_one_letter_code
_entity_poly.pdbx_strand_id
1 'polypeptide(L)'
;MVETAFLASTASLIWLINFYFPLGPVLRIFFPIPIALVYLRWGNRASWMSALVSGLLLSVLMGPTRSILFFIPYGLMGVQLGAMWSRRANWLFSIFTGTLLGTFGFFFRFWLLSILLGEDLWVYVTTQITQLAEWGFLRLGLLDQPSLSLIQALAIVMVFINNLVYLFVVHLVALLMLDRLGNPIPRPPNWVQVLLDYDG
;
A
#
# COMPACT_ATOMS: atom_id res chain seq x y z
N MET A 1 -22.96 12.37 2.75
CA MET A 1 -23.59 11.40 1.81
C MET A 1 -23.06 11.56 0.40
N VAL A 2 -23.17 12.74 -0.23
CA VAL A 2 -22.67 12.97 -1.61
C VAL A 2 -21.15 12.82 -1.68
N GLU A 3 -20.42 13.45 -0.76
CA GLU A 3 -18.96 13.45 -0.78
C GLU A 3 -18.34 12.07 -0.54
N THR A 4 -18.94 11.26 0.35
CA THR A 4 -18.49 9.89 0.62
C THR A 4 -18.65 8.98 -0.61
N ALA A 5 -19.74 9.17 -1.37
CA ALA A 5 -19.94 8.44 -2.62
C ALA A 5 -18.96 8.91 -3.70
N PHE A 6 -18.68 10.22 -3.78
CA PHE A 6 -17.70 10.77 -4.70
C PHE A 6 -16.28 10.25 -4.43
N LEU A 7 -15.85 10.21 -3.16
CA LEU A 7 -14.53 9.69 -2.79
C LEU A 7 -14.41 8.17 -2.96
N ALA A 8 -15.49 7.42 -2.71
CA ALA A 8 -15.55 5.99 -3.04
C ALA A 8 -15.40 5.75 -4.55
N SER A 9 -16.16 6.48 -5.36
CA SER A 9 -16.06 6.43 -6.82
C SER A 9 -14.66 6.84 -7.30
N THR A 10 -14.05 7.86 -6.68
CA THR A 10 -12.69 8.29 -6.97
C THR A 10 -11.68 7.17 -6.69
N ALA A 11 -11.76 6.49 -5.55
CA ALA A 11 -10.89 5.35 -5.24
C ALA A 11 -11.03 4.22 -6.28
N SER A 12 -12.27 3.87 -6.63
CA SER A 12 -12.55 2.88 -7.68
C SER A 12 -12.02 3.32 -9.04
N LEU A 13 -12.18 4.59 -9.41
CA LEU A 13 -11.75 5.11 -10.71
C LEU A 13 -10.22 5.10 -10.85
N ILE A 14 -9.48 5.50 -9.80
CA ILE A 14 -8.02 5.47 -9.80
C ILE A 14 -7.53 4.03 -10.00
N TRP A 15 -8.15 3.05 -9.33
CA TRP A 15 -7.85 1.63 -9.55
C TRP A 15 -8.17 1.18 -10.97
N LEU A 16 -9.35 1.54 -11.48
CA LEU A 16 -9.82 1.20 -12.82
C LEU A 16 -8.82 1.69 -13.87
N ILE A 17 -8.41 2.96 -13.77
CA ILE A 17 -7.43 3.58 -14.66
C ILE A 17 -6.10 2.86 -14.55
N ASN A 18 -5.58 2.62 -13.34
CA ASN A 18 -4.30 1.92 -13.17
C ASN A 18 -4.31 0.50 -13.75
N PHE A 19 -5.45 -0.18 -13.75
CA PHE A 19 -5.58 -1.52 -14.32
C PHE A 19 -5.47 -1.51 -15.85
N TYR A 20 -6.15 -0.58 -16.52
CA TYR A 20 -6.14 -0.50 -17.99
C TYR A 20 -4.95 0.29 -18.55
N PHE A 21 -4.48 1.29 -17.81
CA PHE A 21 -3.36 2.16 -18.15
C PHE A 21 -2.38 2.19 -16.96
N PRO A 22 -1.48 1.19 -16.87
CA PRO A 22 -0.52 1.11 -15.77
C PRO A 22 0.55 2.21 -15.88
N LEU A 23 0.26 3.38 -15.32
CA LEU A 23 1.17 4.54 -15.24
C LEU A 23 2.28 4.37 -14.18
N GLY A 24 2.82 3.15 -14.06
CA GLY A 24 3.85 2.80 -13.08
C GLY A 24 3.37 2.94 -11.62
N PRO A 25 4.25 3.30 -10.67
CA PRO A 25 3.93 3.35 -9.24
C PRO A 25 3.11 4.58 -8.84
N VAL A 26 2.99 5.59 -9.70
CA VAL A 26 2.43 6.91 -9.35
C VAL A 26 0.98 6.82 -8.89
N LEU A 27 0.11 6.16 -9.67
CA LEU A 27 -1.31 6.04 -9.30
C LEU A 27 -1.53 5.21 -8.04
N ARG A 28 -0.64 4.25 -7.76
CA ARG A 28 -0.78 3.34 -6.60
C ARG A 28 -0.67 4.07 -5.26
N ILE A 29 0.03 5.20 -5.23
CA ILE A 29 0.18 6.03 -4.04
C ILE A 29 -1.17 6.61 -3.61
N PHE A 30 -2.07 6.86 -4.56
CA PHE A 30 -3.37 7.47 -4.28
C PHE A 30 -4.45 6.47 -3.85
N PHE A 31 -4.25 5.15 -4.03
CA PHE A 31 -5.31 4.17 -3.74
C PHE A 31 -5.92 4.25 -2.33
N PRO A 32 -5.13 4.33 -1.23
CA PRO A 32 -5.72 4.42 0.11
C PRO A 32 -6.23 5.83 0.46
N ILE A 33 -5.81 6.87 -0.28
CA ILE A 33 -5.99 8.28 0.14
C ILE A 33 -7.46 8.72 0.16
N PRO A 34 -8.30 8.48 -0.88
CA PRO A 34 -9.69 8.89 -0.84
C PRO A 34 -10.46 8.27 0.34
N ILE A 35 -10.21 6.99 0.66
CA ILE A 35 -10.86 6.29 1.78
C ILE A 35 -10.38 6.85 3.13
N ALA A 36 -9.08 7.15 3.26
CA ALA A 36 -8.53 7.82 4.43
C ALA A 36 -9.09 9.24 4.62
N LEU A 37 -9.27 9.99 3.53
CA LEU A 37 -9.89 11.31 3.56
C LEU A 37 -11.35 11.24 4.02
N VAL A 38 -12.11 10.23 3.57
CA VAL A 38 -13.46 10.00 4.11
C VAL A 38 -13.43 9.79 5.62
N TYR A 39 -12.44 9.07 6.14
CA TYR A 39 -12.29 8.89 7.59
C TYR A 39 -12.08 10.22 8.30
N LEU A 40 -11.18 11.06 7.78
CA LEU A 40 -10.85 12.35 8.39
C LEU A 40 -12.05 13.30 8.42
N ARG A 41 -12.86 13.32 7.35
CA ARG A 41 -14.01 14.23 7.23
C ARG A 41 -15.28 13.71 7.89
N TRP A 42 -15.54 12.41 7.83
CA TRP A 42 -16.84 11.81 8.14
C TRP A 42 -16.75 10.65 9.14
N GLY A 43 -15.56 10.30 9.60
CA GLY A 43 -15.32 9.31 10.65
C GLY A 43 -15.30 7.85 10.19
N ASN A 44 -15.16 6.96 11.18
CA ASN A 44 -14.92 5.52 10.98
C ASN A 44 -15.98 4.83 10.12
N ARG A 45 -17.27 5.03 10.44
CA ARG A 45 -18.39 4.37 9.73
C ARG A 45 -18.40 4.75 8.25
N ALA A 46 -18.22 6.03 7.95
CA ALA A 46 -18.21 6.52 6.57
C ALA A 46 -17.02 5.94 5.78
N SER A 47 -15.84 5.81 6.40
CA SER A 47 -14.66 5.25 5.74
C SER A 47 -14.83 3.78 5.38
N TRP A 48 -15.36 2.96 6.31
CA TRP A 48 -15.69 1.57 6.03
C TRP A 48 -16.75 1.43 4.92
N MET A 49 -17.80 2.25 4.96
CA MET A 49 -18.80 2.29 3.89
C MET A 49 -18.16 2.66 2.56
N SER A 50 -17.26 3.64 2.54
CA SER A 50 -16.53 4.03 1.32
C SER A 50 -15.66 2.89 0.79
N ALA A 51 -14.92 2.19 1.64
CA ALA A 51 -14.12 1.03 1.24
C ALA A 51 -15.00 -0.09 0.65
N LEU A 52 -16.10 -0.42 1.31
CA LEU A 52 -17.05 -1.44 0.85
C LEU A 52 -17.70 -1.06 -0.48
N VAL A 53 -18.21 0.17 -0.59
CA VAL A 53 -18.80 0.68 -1.83
C VAL A 53 -17.78 0.68 -2.96
N SER A 54 -16.54 1.10 -2.70
CA SER A 54 -15.47 1.06 -3.71
C SER A 54 -15.20 -0.37 -4.20
N GLY A 55 -15.17 -1.33 -3.26
CA GLY A 55 -15.03 -2.75 -3.55
C GLY A 55 -16.18 -3.28 -4.40
N LEU A 56 -17.43 -3.02 -4.00
CA LEU A 56 -18.63 -3.45 -4.72
C LEU A 56 -18.72 -2.83 -6.12
N LEU A 57 -18.42 -1.54 -6.26
CA LEU A 57 -18.36 -0.88 -7.57
C LEU A 57 -17.34 -1.55 -8.48
N LEU A 58 -16.15 -1.85 -7.96
CA LEU A 58 -15.15 -2.59 -8.72
C LEU A 58 -15.57 -4.04 -9.01
N SER A 59 -16.31 -4.69 -8.11
CA SER A 59 -16.86 -6.04 -8.37
C SER A 59 -17.81 -6.03 -9.56
N VAL A 60 -18.68 -5.02 -9.65
CA VAL A 60 -19.61 -4.84 -10.77
C VAL A 60 -18.87 -4.52 -12.08
N LEU A 61 -17.85 -3.65 -12.02
CA LEU A 61 -17.15 -3.19 -13.23
C LEU A 61 -16.10 -4.18 -13.76
N MET A 62 -15.42 -4.92 -12.88
CA MET A 62 -14.25 -5.74 -13.23
C MET A 62 -14.35 -7.20 -12.80
N GLY A 63 -15.41 -7.56 -12.09
CA GLY A 63 -15.59 -8.86 -11.48
C GLY A 63 -15.06 -8.93 -10.04
N PRO A 64 -15.63 -9.83 -9.21
CA PRO A 64 -15.31 -9.94 -7.78
C PRO A 64 -13.85 -10.28 -7.51
N THR A 65 -13.25 -11.14 -8.33
CA THR A 65 -11.84 -11.55 -8.21
C THR A 65 -10.88 -10.37 -8.34
N ARG A 66 -11.12 -9.43 -9.27
CA ARG A 66 -10.27 -8.24 -9.44
C ARG A 66 -10.52 -7.19 -8.37
N SER A 67 -11.76 -7.07 -7.92
CA SER A 67 -12.13 -6.09 -6.88
C SER A 67 -11.48 -6.41 -5.53
N ILE A 68 -11.34 -7.69 -5.16
CA ILE A 68 -10.76 -8.08 -3.88
C ILE A 68 -9.24 -7.80 -3.83
N LEU A 69 -8.57 -7.78 -5.00
CA LEU A 69 -7.18 -7.36 -5.15
C LEU A 69 -6.97 -5.86 -4.84
N PHE A 70 -8.03 -5.07 -4.86
CA PHE A 70 -8.03 -3.68 -4.39
C PHE A 70 -8.45 -3.58 -2.92
N PHE A 71 -9.60 -4.19 -2.58
CA PHE A 71 -10.25 -4.00 -1.29
C PHE A 71 -9.36 -4.40 -0.11
N ILE A 72 -8.74 -5.58 -0.18
CA ILE A 72 -7.90 -6.10 0.90
C ILE A 72 -6.65 -5.23 1.12
N PRO A 73 -5.77 -5.00 0.12
CA PRO A 73 -4.56 -4.23 0.36
C PRO A 73 -4.80 -2.73 0.56
N TYR A 74 -5.72 -2.11 -0.18
CA TYR A 74 -5.82 -0.65 -0.21
C TYR A 74 -7.09 -0.12 0.47
N GLY A 75 -8.20 -0.86 0.40
CA GLY A 75 -9.43 -0.50 1.10
C GLY A 75 -9.23 -0.51 2.62
N LEU A 76 -8.71 -1.62 3.15
CA LEU A 76 -8.37 -1.74 4.58
C LEU A 76 -7.29 -0.73 5.00
N MET A 77 -6.29 -0.51 4.15
CA MET A 77 -5.21 0.45 4.43
C MET A 77 -5.72 1.90 4.49
N GLY A 78 -6.64 2.29 3.60
CA GLY A 78 -7.27 3.61 3.67
C GLY A 78 -7.98 3.85 5.00
N VAL A 79 -8.71 2.86 5.50
CA VAL A 79 -9.37 2.95 6.81
C VAL A 79 -8.35 3.02 7.96
N GLN A 80 -7.32 2.17 7.93
CA GLN A 80 -6.26 2.14 8.94
C GLN A 80 -5.51 3.47 9.01
N LEU A 81 -5.10 4.03 7.86
CA LEU A 81 -4.43 5.33 7.79
C LEU A 81 -5.33 6.46 8.28
N GLY A 82 -6.61 6.46 7.87
CA GLY A 82 -7.61 7.40 8.37
C GLY A 82 -7.75 7.36 9.90
N ALA A 83 -7.76 6.17 10.49
CA ALA A 83 -7.82 5.99 11.95
C ALA A 83 -6.54 6.50 12.65
N MET A 84 -5.36 6.24 12.09
CA MET A 84 -4.09 6.70 12.66
C MET A 84 -3.96 8.22 12.57
N TRP A 85 -4.29 8.81 11.42
CA TRP A 85 -4.18 10.25 11.20
C TRP A 85 -5.20 11.05 12.02
N SER A 86 -6.45 10.59 12.12
CA SER A 86 -7.47 11.22 12.97
C SER A 86 -7.10 11.21 14.46
N ARG A 87 -6.40 10.17 14.92
CA ARG A 87 -5.91 10.05 16.31
C ARG A 87 -4.58 10.75 16.58
N ARG A 88 -4.07 11.51 15.60
CA ARG A 88 -2.77 12.18 15.69
C ARG A 88 -1.60 11.23 15.98
N ALA A 89 -1.67 9.98 15.52
CA ALA A 89 -0.59 9.01 15.72
C ALA A 89 0.72 9.49 15.06
N ASN A 90 1.86 9.16 15.66
CA ASN A 90 3.15 9.49 15.07
C ASN A 90 3.34 8.75 13.72
N TRP A 91 4.13 9.34 12.83
CA TRP A 91 4.37 8.78 11.49
C TRP A 91 4.96 7.38 11.56
N LEU A 92 5.90 7.14 12.47
CA LEU A 92 6.58 5.86 12.58
C LEU A 92 5.60 4.71 12.87
N PHE A 93 4.68 4.90 13.81
CA PHE A 93 3.68 3.91 14.20
C PHE A 93 2.62 3.73 13.10
N SER A 94 2.18 4.83 12.49
CA SER A 94 1.23 4.80 11.36
C SER A 94 1.80 4.05 10.16
N ILE A 95 3.05 4.35 9.79
CA ILE A 95 3.79 3.67 8.72
C ILE A 95 4.00 2.20 9.09
N PHE A 96 4.52 1.89 10.28
CA PHE A 96 4.80 0.51 10.68
C PHE A 96 3.55 -0.37 10.63
N THR A 97 2.44 0.08 11.22
CA THR A 97 1.18 -0.68 11.19
C THR A 97 0.59 -0.75 9.78
N GLY A 98 0.75 0.30 8.96
CA GLY A 98 0.40 0.29 7.54
C GLY A 98 1.26 -0.67 6.71
N THR A 99 2.54 -0.81 7.03
CA THR A 99 3.48 -1.73 6.37
C THR A 99 3.15 -3.18 6.69
N LEU A 100 2.75 -3.50 7.93
CA LEU A 100 2.26 -4.83 8.28
C LEU A 100 1.02 -5.19 7.46
N LEU A 101 0.05 -4.27 7.38
CA LEU A 101 -1.15 -4.46 6.60
C LEU A 101 -0.87 -4.53 5.09
N GLY A 102 0.05 -3.72 4.58
CA GLY A 102 0.49 -3.74 3.19
C GLY A 102 1.22 -5.03 2.81
N THR A 103 2.07 -5.54 3.72
CA THR A 103 2.75 -6.83 3.55
C THR A 103 1.74 -7.97 3.51
N PHE A 104 0.77 -7.98 4.43
CA PHE A 104 -0.34 -8.93 4.40
C PHE A 104 -1.14 -8.82 3.08
N GLY A 105 -1.49 -7.60 2.68
CA GLY A 105 -2.20 -7.34 1.43
C GLY A 105 -1.43 -7.78 0.19
N PHE A 106 -0.10 -7.64 0.19
CA PHE A 106 0.78 -8.14 -0.86
C PHE A 106 0.70 -9.65 -0.96
N PHE A 107 0.89 -10.38 0.15
CA PHE A 107 0.81 -11.83 0.15
C PHE A 107 -0.57 -12.32 -0.24
N PHE A 108 -1.64 -11.71 0.28
CA PHE A 108 -3.00 -12.02 -0.16
C PHE A 108 -3.14 -11.91 -1.69
N ARG A 109 -2.67 -10.80 -2.27
CA ARG A 109 -2.75 -10.55 -3.72
C ARG A 109 -1.87 -11.54 -4.50
N PHE A 110 -0.68 -11.82 -4.00
CA PHE A 110 0.30 -12.72 -4.59
C PHE A 110 -0.24 -14.15 -4.68
N TRP A 111 -0.74 -14.68 -3.57
CA TRP A 111 -1.29 -16.03 -3.50
C TRP A 111 -2.59 -16.16 -4.29
N LEU A 112 -3.47 -15.15 -4.22
CA LEU A 112 -4.68 -15.14 -5.04
C LEU A 112 -4.35 -15.18 -6.54
N LEU A 113 -3.36 -14.39 -7.00
CA LEU A 113 -2.92 -14.43 -8.39
C LEU A 113 -2.27 -15.77 -8.76
N SER A 114 -1.48 -16.36 -7.85
CA SER A 114 -0.90 -17.69 -8.03
C SER A 114 -1.99 -18.75 -8.28
N ILE A 115 -3.05 -18.75 -7.46
CA ILE A 115 -4.20 -19.65 -7.61
C ILE A 115 -4.94 -19.40 -8.93
N LEU A 116 -5.17 -18.13 -9.28
CA LEU A 116 -5.91 -17.76 -10.50
C LEU A 116 -5.15 -18.10 -11.78
N LEU A 117 -3.82 -18.05 -11.75
CA LEU A 117 -2.95 -18.41 -12.87
C LEU A 117 -2.71 -19.92 -12.94
N GLY A 118 -2.91 -20.65 -11.84
CA GLY A 118 -2.56 -22.07 -11.75
C GLY A 118 -1.04 -22.32 -11.70
N GLU A 119 -0.25 -21.28 -11.43
CA GLU A 119 1.21 -21.33 -11.35
C GLU A 119 1.68 -20.96 -9.96
N ASP A 120 2.77 -21.58 -9.50
CA ASP A 120 3.43 -21.19 -8.25
C ASP A 120 4.33 -19.97 -8.47
N LEU A 121 3.78 -18.78 -8.18
CA LEU A 121 4.52 -17.53 -8.30
C LEU A 121 5.71 -17.46 -7.33
N TRP A 122 5.69 -18.23 -6.24
CA TRP A 122 6.75 -18.24 -5.23
C TRP A 122 8.05 -18.81 -5.76
N VAL A 123 7.99 -19.78 -6.67
CA VAL A 123 9.18 -20.34 -7.32
C VAL A 123 9.94 -19.27 -8.12
N TYR A 124 9.21 -18.40 -8.84
CA TYR A 124 9.84 -17.32 -9.58
C TYR A 124 10.52 -16.31 -8.65
N VAL A 125 9.83 -15.90 -7.57
CA VAL A 125 10.39 -14.97 -6.58
C VAL A 125 11.65 -15.54 -5.92
N THR A 126 11.59 -16.78 -5.46
CA THR A 126 12.73 -17.44 -4.81
C THR A 126 13.89 -17.60 -5.78
N THR A 127 13.65 -17.97 -7.05
CA THR A 127 14.70 -18.06 -8.08
C THR A 127 15.41 -16.72 -8.31
N GLN A 128 14.66 -15.62 -8.43
CA GLN A 128 15.24 -14.28 -8.60
C GLN A 128 16.07 -13.85 -7.39
N ILE A 129 15.60 -14.17 -6.18
CA ILE A 129 16.31 -13.84 -4.95
C ILE A 129 17.56 -14.70 -4.77
N THR A 130 17.51 -15.98 -5.15
CA THR A 130 18.68 -16.86 -5.17
C THR A 130 19.77 -16.25 -6.05
N GLN A 131 19.45 -15.84 -7.28
CA GLN A 131 20.41 -15.23 -8.19
C GLN A 131 21.02 -13.94 -7.61
N LEU A 132 20.21 -13.11 -6.95
CA LEU A 132 20.68 -11.89 -6.29
C LEU A 132 21.56 -12.20 -5.07
N ALA A 133 21.21 -13.21 -4.28
CA ALA A 133 21.97 -13.64 -3.11
C ALA A 133 23.32 -14.25 -3.53
N GLU A 134 23.34 -15.13 -4.54
CA GLU A 134 24.56 -15.70 -5.11
C GLU A 134 25.49 -14.61 -5.65
N TRP A 135 24.95 -13.65 -6.40
CA TRP A 135 25.71 -12.49 -6.85
C TRP A 135 26.32 -11.70 -5.68
N GLY A 136 25.54 -11.49 -4.61
CA GLY A 136 26.02 -10.84 -3.39
C GLY A 136 27.14 -11.62 -2.69
N PHE A 137 27.00 -12.95 -2.58
CA PHE A 137 27.99 -13.83 -1.97
C PHE A 137 29.31 -13.81 -2.74
N LEU A 138 29.25 -13.91 -4.07
CA LEU A 138 30.42 -13.79 -4.95
C LEU A 138 31.13 -12.45 -4.76
N ARG A 139 30.37 -11.35 -4.63
CA ARG A 139 30.96 -10.02 -4.43
C ARG A 139 31.64 -9.86 -3.08
N LEU A 140 31.17 -10.59 -2.07
CA LEU A 140 31.71 -10.61 -0.71
C LEU A 140 32.83 -11.66 -0.53
N GLY A 141 33.14 -12.46 -1.55
CA GLY A 141 34.12 -13.54 -1.48
C GLY A 141 33.66 -14.75 -0.65
N LEU A 142 32.36 -14.88 -0.41
CA LEU A 142 31.78 -16.04 0.27
C LEU A 142 31.69 -17.21 -0.71
N LEU A 143 32.37 -18.31 -0.38
CA LEU A 143 32.41 -19.54 -1.19
C LEU A 143 31.29 -20.53 -0.85
N ASP A 144 30.30 -20.11 -0.06
CA ASP A 144 29.17 -20.93 0.35
C ASP A 144 27.94 -20.65 -0.53
N GLN A 145 26.97 -21.56 -0.55
CA GLN A 145 25.71 -21.37 -1.27
C GLN A 145 24.65 -20.76 -0.34
N PRO A 146 23.81 -19.82 -0.82
CA PRO A 146 22.73 -19.29 0.00
C PRO A 146 21.74 -20.39 0.41
N SER A 147 21.51 -20.56 1.70
CA SER A 147 20.54 -21.54 2.19
C SER A 147 19.11 -21.14 1.82
N LEU A 148 18.21 -22.13 1.68
CA LEU A 148 16.79 -21.86 1.41
C LEU A 148 16.14 -20.96 2.46
N SER A 149 16.50 -21.13 3.74
CA SER A 149 15.97 -20.30 4.83
C SER A 149 16.40 -18.84 4.69
N LEU A 150 17.65 -18.59 4.27
CA LEU A 150 18.14 -17.24 3.97
C LEU A 150 17.39 -16.62 2.79
N ILE A 151 17.19 -17.36 1.71
CA ILE A 151 16.46 -16.89 0.52
C ILE A 151 15.01 -16.51 0.89
N GLN A 152 14.32 -17.35 1.65
CA GLN A 152 12.95 -17.06 2.11
C GLN A 152 12.90 -15.85 3.05
N ALA A 153 13.86 -15.71 3.96
CA ALA A 153 13.96 -14.55 4.84
C ALA A 153 14.20 -13.26 4.03
N LEU A 154 15.12 -13.30 3.06
CA LEU A 154 15.37 -12.17 2.15
C LEU A 154 14.12 -11.78 1.35
N ALA A 155 13.34 -12.76 0.88
CA ALA A 155 12.07 -12.50 0.19
C ALA A 155 11.09 -11.72 1.05
N ILE A 156 10.87 -12.18 2.28
CA ILE A 156 9.95 -11.52 3.21
C ILE A 156 10.46 -10.11 3.56
N VAL A 157 11.77 -9.96 3.81
CA VAL A 157 12.40 -8.66 4.10
C VAL A 157 12.27 -7.70 2.92
N MET A 158 12.49 -8.15 1.68
CA MET A 158 12.31 -7.33 0.48
C MET A 158 10.86 -6.85 0.33
N VAL A 159 9.87 -7.72 0.55
CA VAL A 159 8.45 -7.34 0.53
C VAL A 159 8.14 -6.32 1.63
N PHE A 160 8.68 -6.52 2.83
CA PHE A 160 8.49 -5.62 3.95
C PHE A 160 9.10 -4.24 3.67
N ILE A 161 10.35 -4.17 3.21
CA ILE A 161 11.03 -2.93 2.83
C ILE A 161 10.28 -2.22 1.70
N ASN A 162 9.82 -2.96 0.69
CA ASN A 162 9.04 -2.37 -0.40
C ASN A 162 7.75 -1.71 0.10
N ASN A 163 7.03 -2.37 1.02
CA ASN A 163 5.84 -1.81 1.64
C ASN A 163 6.16 -0.63 2.57
N LEU A 164 7.30 -0.65 3.26
CA LEU A 164 7.77 0.46 4.09
C LEU A 164 7.99 1.72 3.24
N VAL A 165 8.72 1.57 2.12
CA VAL A 165 8.96 2.66 1.18
C VAL A 165 7.65 3.16 0.57
N TYR A 166 6.76 2.25 0.17
CA TYR A 166 5.44 2.61 -0.36
C TYR A 166 4.63 3.44 0.66
N LEU A 167 4.50 2.98 1.90
CA LEU A 167 3.74 3.69 2.95
C LEU A 167 4.36 5.06 3.30
N PHE A 168 5.69 5.15 3.27
CA PHE A 168 6.38 6.43 3.48
C PHE A 168 6.03 7.44 2.37
N VAL A 169 6.06 7.01 1.10
CA VAL A 169 5.66 7.85 -0.04
C VAL A 169 4.17 8.24 0.03
N VAL A 170 3.29 7.32 0.46
CA VAL A 170 1.87 7.63 0.70
C VAL A 170 1.72 8.73 1.75
N HIS A 171 2.48 8.69 2.86
CA HIS A 171 2.43 9.74 3.88
C HIS A 171 2.92 11.09 3.35
N LEU A 172 3.98 11.11 2.54
CA LEU A 172 4.48 12.34 1.91
C LEU A 172 3.43 12.97 0.99
N VAL A 173 2.83 12.18 0.10
CA VAL A 173 1.79 12.67 -0.81
C VAL A 173 0.54 13.08 -0.05
N ALA A 174 0.14 12.31 0.96
CA ALA A 174 -0.99 12.65 1.82
C ALA A 174 -0.76 13.95 2.59
N LEU A 175 0.44 14.22 3.10
CA LEU A 175 0.76 15.50 3.75
C LEU A 175 0.49 16.67 2.81
N LEU A 176 1.15 16.69 1.65
CA LEU A 176 1.05 17.77 0.68
C LEU A 176 -0.39 17.96 0.15
N MET A 177 -1.10 16.87 -0.09
CA MET A 177 -2.42 16.91 -0.69
C MET A 177 -3.51 17.24 0.34
N LEU A 178 -3.45 16.65 1.53
CA LEU A 178 -4.49 16.83 2.55
C LEU A 178 -4.38 18.16 3.28
N ASP A 179 -3.18 18.72 3.44
CA ASP A 179 -3.01 20.09 3.94
C ASP A 179 -3.70 21.10 3.00
N ARG A 180 -3.53 20.96 1.69
CA ARG A 180 -4.21 21.80 0.69
C ARG A 180 -5.73 21.65 0.70
N LEU A 181 -6.22 20.49 1.13
CA LEU A 181 -7.65 20.20 1.26
C LEU A 181 -8.22 20.60 2.64
N GLY A 182 -7.44 21.24 3.50
CA GLY A 182 -7.85 21.67 4.85
C GLY A 182 -8.07 20.51 5.82
N ASN A 183 -7.44 19.35 5.59
CA ASN A 183 -7.56 18.15 6.42
C ASN A 183 -6.16 17.72 6.92
N PRO A 184 -5.53 18.53 7.79
CA PRO A 184 -4.13 18.34 8.15
C PRO A 184 -3.92 17.03 8.91
N ILE A 185 -2.99 16.22 8.41
CA ILE A 185 -2.52 14.99 9.08
C ILE A 185 -1.39 15.30 10.07
N PRO A 186 -0.95 14.33 10.90
CA PRO A 186 0.17 14.54 11.82
C PRO A 186 1.41 15.03 11.08
N ARG A 187 2.15 15.96 11.69
CA ARG A 187 3.37 16.50 11.09
C ARG A 187 4.45 15.42 11.01
N PRO A 188 5.29 15.44 9.96
CA PRO A 188 6.31 14.42 9.78
C PRO A 188 7.46 14.61 10.79
N PRO A 189 8.35 13.62 10.95
CA PRO A 189 9.54 13.77 11.78
C PRO A 189 10.46 14.92 11.33
N ASN A 190 11.25 15.49 12.24
CA ASN A 190 12.11 16.66 11.96
C ASN A 190 13.00 16.48 10.71
N TRP A 191 13.59 15.31 10.50
CA TRP A 191 14.43 15.05 9.33
C TRP A 191 13.68 15.13 8.00
N VAL A 192 12.37 14.82 7.98
CA VAL A 192 11.51 14.99 6.80
C VAL A 192 11.12 16.45 6.62
N GLN A 193 10.85 17.18 7.72
CA GLN A 193 10.52 18.61 7.65
C GLN A 193 11.68 19.40 7.05
N VAL A 194 12.91 19.12 7.49
CA VAL A 194 14.14 19.71 6.94
C VAL A 194 14.33 19.36 5.47
N LEU A 195 14.01 18.13 5.06
CA LEU A 195 14.12 17.72 3.66
C LEU A 195 13.11 18.44 2.74
N LEU A 196 11.93 18.77 3.27
CA LEU A 196 10.83 19.38 2.53
C LEU A 196 10.80 20.91 2.62
N ASP A 197 11.76 21.53 3.30
CA ASP A 197 11.71 22.96 3.70
C ASP A 197 10.32 23.34 4.24
N TYR A 198 9.77 22.45 5.07
CA TYR A 198 8.37 22.51 5.46
C TYR A 198 8.22 23.43 6.67
N ASP A 199 7.90 24.70 6.41
CA ASP A 199 7.50 25.66 7.45
C ASP A 199 6.06 25.36 7.91
N GLY A 200 5.94 24.90 9.16
CA GLY A 200 4.70 24.37 9.75
C GLY A 200 3.61 25.40 10.05
#